data_AF-A0A928SC07-F1
#
_entry.id   AF-A0A928SC07-F1
#
_cell.length_a   1.000
_cell.length_b   1.000
_cell.length_c   1.000
_cell.angle_alpha   90.00
_cell.angle_beta   90.00
_cell.angle_gamma   90.00
#
_symmetry.space_group_name_H-M   'P 1'
#
loop_
_entity.id
_entity.type
_entity.pdbx_description
1 polymer ?
#
loop_
_entity_poly.entity_id
_entity_poly.type
_entity_poly.pdbx_seq_one_letter_code
_entity_poly.pdbx_strand_id
1 'polypeptide(L)'
;MADLYLSVEELLAGASVNYDVTIPPELLHPGGGDASSEMAVTLKPLTIGAFQLIMKAAKNDASLIPLLMIKESLIQPALTLEQVKKLPLGLVNFLIEHIREISGLVEKKSLLPS
;
A
#
# COMPACT_ATOMS: atom_id res chain seq x y z
N MET A 1 32.35 -19.58 6.68
CA MET A 1 31.03 -20.13 6.30
C MET A 1 30.03 -19.05 6.64
N ALA A 2 29.32 -18.50 5.66
CA ALA A 2 28.22 -17.59 5.96
C ALA A 2 27.13 -18.43 6.64
N ASP A 3 26.66 -17.99 7.81
CA ASP A 3 25.49 -18.59 8.44
C ASP A 3 24.33 -18.51 7.45
N LEU A 4 23.75 -19.65 7.11
CA LEU A 4 22.66 -19.78 6.12
C LEU A 4 21.29 -19.36 6.70
N TYR A 5 21.29 -18.81 7.91
CA TYR A 5 20.10 -18.47 8.67
C TYR A 5 20.02 -16.95 8.80
N LEU A 6 18.84 -16.41 8.47
CA LEU A 6 18.56 -14.98 8.64
C LEU A 6 18.61 -14.60 10.12
N SER A 7 19.22 -13.46 10.42
CA SER A 7 19.12 -12.84 11.73
C SER A 7 17.70 -12.31 11.98
N VAL A 8 17.39 -11.98 13.23
CA VAL A 8 16.12 -11.33 13.57
C VAL A 8 15.98 -10.00 12.84
N GLU A 9 17.08 -9.22 12.76
CA GLU A 9 17.11 -7.95 12.05
C GLU A 9 16.84 -8.14 10.56
N GLU A 10 17.43 -9.16 9.93
CA GLU A 10 17.21 -9.46 8.51
C GLU A 10 15.75 -9.91 8.24
N LEU A 11 15.16 -10.69 9.15
CA LEU A 11 13.73 -11.07 9.06
C LEU A 11 12.80 -9.86 9.19
N LEU A 12 13.13 -8.90 10.07
CA LEU A 12 12.31 -7.72 10.31
C LEU A 12 12.58 -6.58 9.33
N ALA A 13 13.73 -6.57 8.64
CA ALA A 13 14.13 -5.51 7.72
C ALA A 13 13.10 -5.30 6.59
N GLY A 14 12.44 -6.38 6.14
CA GLY A 14 11.40 -6.33 5.11
C GLY A 14 10.21 -5.44 5.48
N ALA A 15 9.91 -5.26 6.76
CA ALA A 15 8.79 -4.43 7.24
C ALA A 15 9.05 -2.92 7.11
N SER A 16 10.32 -2.51 6.94
CA SER A 16 10.75 -1.10 6.93
C SER A 16 11.22 -0.65 5.54
N VAL A 17 10.99 -1.46 4.50
CA VAL A 17 11.38 -1.13 3.13
C VAL A 17 10.42 -0.06 2.58
N ASN A 18 11.00 0.97 1.96
CA ASN A 18 10.25 2.03 1.30
C ASN A 18 10.22 1.76 -0.21
N TYR A 19 9.05 1.95 -0.81
CA TYR A 19 8.79 1.75 -2.23
C TYR A 19 8.31 3.05 -2.85
N ASP A 20 9.04 3.57 -3.83
CA ASP A 20 8.59 4.70 -4.62
C ASP A 20 7.69 4.19 -5.75
N VAL A 21 6.44 4.66 -5.76
CA VAL A 21 5.41 4.26 -6.71
C VAL A 21 5.04 5.47 -7.56
N THR A 22 5.32 5.37 -8.85
CA THR A 22 4.91 6.37 -9.84
C THR A 22 3.40 6.30 -10.04
N ILE A 23 2.73 7.44 -9.90
CA ILE A 23 1.29 7.56 -10.11
C ILE A 23 1.02 7.91 -11.58
N PRO A 24 0.18 7.12 -12.27
CA PRO A 24 -0.26 7.46 -13.62
C PRO A 24 -0.96 8.83 -13.65
N PRO A 25 -0.61 9.72 -14.60
CA PRO A 25 -1.12 11.09 -14.63
C PRO A 25 -2.64 11.18 -14.76
N GLU A 26 -3.27 10.23 -15.44
CA GLU A 26 -4.72 10.11 -15.59
C GLU A 26 -5.46 9.90 -14.27
N LEU A 27 -4.80 9.34 -13.25
CA LEU A 27 -5.38 9.14 -11.92
C LEU A 27 -5.30 10.38 -11.04
N LEU A 28 -4.35 11.28 -11.34
CA LEU A 28 -4.15 12.54 -10.62
C LEU A 28 -5.15 13.60 -11.08
N HIS A 29 -5.48 13.61 -12.38
CA HIS A 29 -6.39 14.58 -12.99
C HIS A 29 -7.47 13.87 -13.82
N PRO A 30 -8.45 13.22 -13.16
CA PRO A 30 -9.54 12.56 -13.86
C PRO A 30 -10.32 13.58 -14.70
N GLY A 31 -10.35 13.39 -16.02
CA GLY A 31 -11.06 14.28 -16.95
C GLY A 31 -10.19 15.19 -17.83
N GLY A 32 -8.86 15.01 -17.83
CA GLY A 32 -7.99 15.61 -18.85
C GLY A 32 -7.37 16.96 -18.47
N GLY A 33 -6.77 17.04 -17.28
CA GLY A 33 -5.84 18.13 -16.94
C GLY A 33 -4.45 17.88 -17.54
N ASP A 34 -3.74 18.95 -17.87
CA ASP A 34 -2.33 18.93 -18.31
C ASP A 34 -1.44 18.43 -17.17
N ALA A 35 -1.35 17.12 -17.03
CA ALA A 35 -0.62 16.43 -15.98
C ALA A 35 0.56 15.69 -16.61
N SER A 36 1.48 16.41 -17.23
CA SER A 36 2.61 15.84 -17.95
C SER A 36 3.76 15.40 -17.04
N SER A 37 3.59 15.50 -15.72
CA SER A 37 4.62 15.14 -14.75
C SER A 37 4.25 13.85 -14.02
N GLU A 38 5.06 12.81 -14.25
CA GLU A 38 5.07 11.61 -13.41
C GLU A 38 5.38 12.02 -11.96
N MET A 39 4.42 11.84 -11.07
CA MET A 39 4.60 12.10 -9.65
C MET A 39 4.69 10.77 -8.91
N ALA A 40 5.60 10.67 -7.94
CA ALA A 40 5.77 9.47 -7.14
C ALA A 40 5.27 9.68 -5.71
N VAL A 41 4.85 8.59 -5.08
CA VAL A 41 4.59 8.50 -3.64
C VAL A 41 5.48 7.43 -3.02
N THR A 42 5.80 7.59 -1.74
CA THR A 42 6.57 6.58 -1.01
C THR A 42 5.64 5.77 -0.12
N LEU A 43 5.65 4.45 -0.30
CA LEU A 43 4.87 3.47 0.46
C LEU A 43 5.77 2.58 1.31
N LYS A 44 5.22 2.06 2.41
CA LYS A 44 5.78 0.93 3.17
C LYS A 44 4.81 -0.24 3.22
N PRO A 45 5.30 -1.48 3.35
CA PRO A 45 4.44 -2.64 3.51
C PRO A 45 3.70 -2.62 4.85
N LEU A 46 2.51 -3.21 4.88
CA LEU A 46 1.75 -3.41 6.10
C LEU A 46 2.37 -4.56 6.90
N THR A 47 2.57 -4.31 8.19
CA THR A 47 2.91 -5.36 9.14
C THR A 47 1.66 -6.10 9.59
N ILE A 48 1.82 -7.33 10.09
CA ILE A 48 0.70 -8.08 10.68
C ILE A 48 0.04 -7.33 11.85
N GLY A 49 0.85 -6.62 12.66
CA GLY A 49 0.35 -5.81 13.76
C GLY A 49 -0.51 -4.64 13.29
N ALA A 50 -0.03 -3.91 12.28
CA ALA A 50 -0.78 -2.82 11.67
C ALA A 50 -2.09 -3.32 11.03
N PHE A 51 -2.02 -4.42 10.28
CA PHE A 51 -3.19 -5.02 9.64
C PHE A 51 -4.25 -5.45 10.68
N GLN A 52 -3.86 -6.06 11.79
CA GLN A 52 -4.79 -6.42 12.85
C GLN A 52 -5.47 -5.20 13.48
N LEU A 53 -4.76 -4.09 13.67
CA LEU A 53 -5.36 -2.84 14.15
C LEU A 53 -6.37 -2.27 13.15
N ILE A 54 -6.06 -2.32 11.86
CA ILE A 54 -6.98 -1.93 10.79
C ILE A 54 -8.26 -2.77 10.84
N MET A 55 -8.13 -4.10 10.91
CA MET A 55 -9.28 -5.01 10.98
C MET A 55 -10.16 -4.76 12.21
N LYS A 56 -9.53 -4.44 13.36
CA LYS A 56 -10.26 -4.07 14.59
C LYS A 56 -10.99 -2.73 14.44
N ALA A 57 -10.33 -1.72 13.88
CA ALA A 57 -10.93 -0.41 13.68
C ALA A 57 -12.09 -0.44 12.68
N ALA A 58 -11.99 -1.29 11.65
CA ALA A 58 -13.02 -1.47 10.62
C ALA A 58 -14.12 -2.48 11.01
N LYS A 59 -14.16 -2.97 12.26
CA LYS A 59 -15.09 -4.03 12.70
C LYS A 59 -16.56 -3.74 12.37
N ASN A 60 -16.98 -2.49 12.50
CA ASN A 60 -18.37 -2.08 12.27
C ASN A 60 -18.61 -1.57 10.84
N ASP A 61 -17.53 -1.34 10.08
CA ASP A 61 -17.59 -0.77 8.74
C ASP A 61 -16.37 -1.23 7.93
N ALA A 62 -16.58 -2.29 7.15
CA ALA A 62 -15.53 -2.86 6.30
C ALA A 62 -15.05 -1.89 5.20
N SER A 63 -15.82 -0.84 4.87
CA SER A 63 -15.39 0.17 3.90
C SER A 63 -14.20 0.99 4.38
N LEU A 64 -13.92 1.00 5.70
CA LEU A 64 -12.76 1.68 6.27
C LEU A 64 -11.43 0.95 6.05
N ILE A 65 -11.45 -0.36 5.76
CA ILE A 65 -10.23 -1.16 5.57
C ILE A 65 -9.28 -0.52 4.54
N PRO A 66 -9.70 -0.26 3.28
CA PRO A 66 -8.80 0.35 2.31
C PRO A 66 -8.32 1.75 2.74
N LEU A 67 -9.18 2.56 3.35
CA LEU A 67 -8.80 3.90 3.78
C LEU A 67 -7.73 3.88 4.87
N LEU A 68 -7.84 2.94 5.81
CA LEU A 68 -6.87 2.76 6.88
C LEU A 68 -5.58 2.11 6.38
N MET A 69 -5.64 1.22 5.39
CA MET A 69 -4.45 0.68 4.71
C MET A 69 -3.63 1.80 4.07
N ILE A 70 -4.27 2.70 3.31
CA ILE A 70 -3.57 3.83 2.68
C ILE A 70 -2.96 4.74 3.74
N LYS A 71 -3.73 5.12 4.77
CA LYS A 71 -3.25 5.98 5.85
C LYS A 71 -2.00 5.40 6.54
N GLU A 72 -1.99 4.08 6.74
CA GLU A 72 -0.88 3.41 7.41
C GLU A 72 0.34 3.22 6.50
N SER A 73 0.15 2.88 5.23
CA SER A 73 1.23 2.56 4.30
C SER A 73 1.85 3.77 3.59
N LEU A 74 1.12 4.88 3.43
CA LEU A 74 1.61 6.05 2.70
C LEU A 74 2.52 6.91 3.59
N ILE A 75 3.82 6.93 3.29
CA ILE A 75 4.82 7.72 4.02
C ILE A 75 4.86 9.15 3.48
N GLN A 76 4.94 9.29 2.15
CA GLN A 76 5.06 10.59 1.50
C GLN A 76 4.16 10.64 0.26
N PRO A 77 3.22 11.61 0.17
CA PRO A 77 2.87 12.58 1.20
C PRO A 77 2.11 11.94 2.38
N ALA A 78 2.40 12.36 3.61
CA ALA A 78 1.65 11.88 4.78
C ALA A 78 0.22 12.44 4.75
N LEU A 79 -0.78 11.55 4.72
CA LEU A 79 -2.19 11.92 4.66
C LEU A 79 -2.93 11.58 5.95
N THR A 80 -3.84 12.46 6.36
CA THR A 80 -4.86 12.16 7.37
C THR A 80 -5.97 11.29 6.78
N LEU A 81 -6.71 10.56 7.63
CA LEU A 81 -7.83 9.74 7.17
C LEU A 81 -8.90 10.56 6.41
N GLU A 82 -9.16 11.79 6.85
CA GLU A 82 -10.10 12.70 6.19
C GLU A 82 -9.61 13.18 4.81
N GLN A 83 -8.28 13.27 4.60
CA GLN A 83 -7.72 13.52 3.28
C GLN A 83 -7.80 12.27 2.38
N VAL A 84 -7.56 11.08 2.94
CA VAL A 84 -7.70 9.82 2.19
C VAL A 84 -9.12 9.64 1.65
N LYS A 85 -10.14 9.98 2.44
CA LYS A 85 -11.56 9.96 2.01
C LYS A 85 -11.88 10.87 0.82
N LYS A 86 -11.03 11.86 0.52
CA LYS A 86 -11.21 12.81 -0.58
C LYS A 86 -10.47 12.39 -1.85
N LEU A 87 -9.68 11.32 -1.81
CA LEU A 87 -8.94 10.86 -2.97
C LEU A 87 -9.90 10.34 -4.05
N PRO A 88 -9.56 10.53 -5.35
CA PRO A 88 -10.30 9.90 -6.44
C PRO A 88 -10.34 8.38 -6.27
N LEU A 89 -11.50 7.77 -6.55
CA LEU A 89 -11.68 6.32 -6.36
C LEU A 89 -10.67 5.48 -7.16
N GLY A 90 -10.33 5.91 -8.39
CA GLY A 90 -9.30 5.26 -9.21
C GLY A 90 -7.92 5.26 -8.55
N LEU A 91 -7.55 6.36 -7.90
CA LEU A 91 -6.29 6.47 -7.16
C LEU A 91 -6.29 5.58 -5.91
N VAL A 92 -7.42 5.53 -5.18
CA VAL A 92 -7.58 4.62 -4.04
C VAL A 92 -7.36 3.17 -4.46
N ASN A 93 -7.99 2.74 -5.57
CA ASN A 93 -7.83 1.38 -6.08
C ASN A 93 -6.36 1.08 -6.46
N PHE A 94 -5.74 1.99 -7.20
CA PHE A 94 -4.33 1.88 -7.61
C PHE A 94 -3.38 1.74 -6.40
N LEU A 95 -3.54 2.59 -5.38
CA LEU A 95 -2.70 2.53 -4.18
C LEU A 95 -2.93 1.25 -3.40
N ILE A 96 -4.17 0.78 -3.28
CA ILE A 96 -4.48 -0.46 -2.57
C ILE A 96 -3.87 -1.69 -3.24
N GLU A 97 -3.88 -1.74 -4.57
CA GLU A 97 -3.22 -2.81 -5.32
C GLU A 97 -1.72 -2.85 -5.00
N HIS A 98 -1.03 -1.71 -5.10
CA HIS A 98 0.39 -1.61 -4.75
C HIS A 98 0.66 -1.96 -3.29
N ILE A 99 -0.16 -1.48 -2.35
CA ILE A 99 -0.01 -1.81 -0.92
C ILE A 99 -0.16 -3.32 -0.71
N ARG A 100 -1.14 -3.97 -1.36
CA ARG A 100 -1.32 -5.42 -1.25
C ARG A 100 -0.14 -6.18 -1.83
N GLU A 101 0.42 -5.73 -2.95
CA GLU A 101 1.60 -6.32 -3.57
C GLU A 101 2.82 -6.26 -2.67
N ILE A 102 3.21 -5.06 -2.21
CA ILE A 102 4.39 -4.89 -1.36
C ILE A 102 4.22 -5.54 0.01
N SER A 103 2.97 -5.69 0.49
CA SER A 103 2.66 -6.37 1.76
C SER A 103 2.50 -7.89 1.61
N GLY A 104 2.64 -8.46 0.41
CA GLY A 104 2.48 -9.90 0.18
C GLY A 104 1.05 -10.42 0.35
N LEU A 105 0.03 -9.56 0.20
CA LEU A 105 -1.40 -9.88 0.34
C LEU A 105 -2.06 -10.29 -0.98
N VAL A 106 -1.30 -10.37 -2.08
CA VAL A 106 -1.81 -10.84 -3.36
C VAL A 106 -1.81 -12.35 -3.38
N GLU A 107 -2.97 -12.95 -3.68
CA GLU A 107 -3.04 -14.36 -4.00
C GLU A 107 -2.24 -14.60 -5.28
N LYS A 108 -1.09 -15.27 -5.18
CA LYS A 108 -0.47 -15.87 -6.37
C LYS A 108 -1.44 -16.95 -6.83
N LYS A 109 -2.22 -16.67 -7.89
CA LYS A 109 -2.99 -17.70 -8.59
C LYS A 109 -2.05 -18.87 -8.81
N SER A 110 -2.32 -19.99 -8.15
CA SER A 110 -1.49 -21.19 -8.20
C SER A 110 -1.33 -21.58 -9.65
N LEU A 111 -0.14 -21.32 -10.22
CA LEU A 111 0.25 -21.80 -11.54
C LEU A 111 0.59 -23.29 -11.39
N LEU A 112 -0.41 -24.11 -11.07
CA LEU A 112 -0.31 -25.54 -11.26
C LEU A 112 -0.54 -25.81 -12.74
N PRO A 113 0.44 -26.37 -13.49
CA PRO A 113 0.17 -26.88 -14.82
C PRO A 113 -0.87 -27.99 -14.71
N SER A 114 -1.91 -27.89 -15.55
CA SER A 114 -2.92 -28.95 -15.74
C SER A 114 -2.32 -30.16 -16.43
#